data_AF-A0A2H0VN55-F1
#
_entry.id   AF-A0A2H0VN55-F1
#
_cell.length_a   1.000
_cell.length_b   1.000
_cell.length_c   1.000
_cell.angle_alpha   90.00
_cell.angle_beta   90.00
_cell.angle_gamma   90.00
#
_symmetry.space_group_name_H-M   'P 1'
#
loop_
_entity.id
_entity.type
_entity.pdbx_description
1 polymer ?
#
loop_
_entity_poly.entity_id
_entity_poly.type
_entity_poly.pdbx_seq_one_letter_code
_entity_poly.pdbx_strand_id
1 'polypeptide(L)'
;MKTRRGLIVSIPFLLFLLLLIYFGVRHSRGTTSLSPSFSTDFAYDNRTFFPAVLQYPSLSQGSSPSVMVVPHHLTASNIIARGISLLTADPPKTIILLSPNHANTGQCDIISSSNSWDTPYGQIQVDKNLLGSFVRHGTVCLDDQALVPEHGLAGLMPFLAFYLPNTQVVPFALKKNLDQTLLDSFIQQLITASPDTVIIASVDFSHGLTRDQATQRDDQTENFIYNHSYQAIEKLSSEYLDSPASLISALKIIRARSLVSEVLVHTDSYAFNHIPESVTSYYLLIGHMVVTQQSSVVNTIPSPTGIRDLKSEITSTTLLFGGDVMLGRSVGTRIAKNNDPSWPFKKISSILNDADLTFINLESPFGSECKSTDTGMVFCADPISVKGLVGSGVDIANLANNHIDNQGNSGFDLTISTLNQNQIAPVGLGKPVIKTVKNTKIAFLGFNDIPPNFSQVSASWPVNVSDQIIHAKSQADIVIASFHWGNEYSHRSLHQVELAHMAIDSGADAVIGHHPHWVQEIETYLGKPIYYSLGNLVFDQMWSEETRKGILVKLTYSGSKLIGQEKIPIKIFDYGQPVLDIDKF
;
A
#
# COMPACT_ATOMS: atom_id res chain seq x y z
N MET A 1 35.04 14.30 -72.97
CA MET A 1 35.51 15.25 -71.92
C MET A 1 34.41 15.42 -70.87
N LYS A 2 34.70 15.01 -69.62
CA LYS A 2 34.30 15.60 -68.31
C LYS A 2 32.79 15.85 -68.01
N THR A 3 32.12 14.97 -67.24
CA THR A 3 31.79 15.03 -65.77
C THR A 3 30.78 16.13 -65.39
N ARG A 4 29.71 15.99 -64.57
CA ARG A 4 29.39 15.14 -63.40
C ARG A 4 27.92 15.41 -62.94
N ARG A 5 27.25 14.39 -62.34
CA ARG A 5 26.26 14.40 -61.21
C ARG A 5 24.95 15.22 -61.34
N GLY A 6 23.76 14.78 -60.87
CA GLY A 6 23.47 13.82 -59.81
C GLY A 6 22.04 13.24 -59.82
N LEU A 7 21.85 12.29 -58.91
CA LEU A 7 20.76 11.33 -58.76
C LEU A 7 19.43 11.94 -58.29
N ILE A 8 18.34 11.37 -58.81
CA ILE A 8 17.01 11.33 -58.19
C ILE A 8 16.93 10.03 -57.39
N VAL A 9 16.64 10.10 -56.09
CA VAL A 9 16.25 8.92 -55.28
C VAL A 9 14.96 9.25 -54.54
N SER A 10 13.91 8.55 -54.97
CA SER A 10 12.61 8.45 -54.33
C SER A 10 12.64 7.36 -53.24
N ILE A 11 12.01 7.68 -52.13
CA ILE A 11 11.71 6.86 -50.95
C ILE A 11 11.03 5.55 -51.41
N PRO A 12 11.61 4.34 -51.19
CA PRO A 12 11.21 3.53 -50.04
C PRO A 12 12.30 2.52 -49.56
N PHE A 13 12.87 2.74 -48.37
CA PHE A 13 13.67 1.70 -47.70
C PHE A 13 13.33 1.52 -46.21
N LEU A 14 12.37 2.29 -45.69
CA LEU A 14 11.98 2.24 -44.27
C LEU A 14 10.81 1.30 -43.96
N LEU A 15 10.13 0.75 -44.98
CA LEU A 15 9.00 -0.17 -44.79
C LEU A 15 9.35 -1.66 -44.80
N PHE A 16 10.59 -2.03 -45.14
CA PHE A 16 11.02 -3.44 -45.18
C PHE A 16 11.67 -3.92 -43.86
N LEU A 17 12.09 -3.00 -42.99
CA LEU A 17 12.69 -3.36 -41.68
C LEU A 17 11.67 -3.51 -40.54
N LEU A 18 10.44 -3.00 -40.70
CA LEU A 18 9.38 -3.07 -39.68
C LEU A 18 8.53 -4.35 -39.74
N LEU A 19 8.60 -5.11 -40.84
CA LEU A 19 7.83 -6.36 -41.02
C LEU A 19 8.57 -7.63 -40.56
N LEU A 20 9.88 -7.58 -40.34
CA LEU A 20 10.67 -8.71 -39.84
C LEU A 20 10.77 -8.77 -38.30
N ILE A 21 10.45 -7.67 -37.60
CA ILE A 21 10.44 -7.63 -36.13
C ILE A 21 9.07 -8.08 -35.58
N TYR A 22 8.01 -8.06 -36.39
CA TYR A 22 6.66 -8.48 -35.97
C TYR A 22 6.36 -9.97 -36.21
N PHE A 23 7.15 -10.69 -37.03
CA PHE A 23 6.91 -12.11 -37.36
C PHE A 23 8.13 -13.05 -37.17
N GLY A 24 9.13 -12.62 -36.38
CA GLY A 24 10.48 -13.17 -36.47
C GLY A 24 11.07 -13.87 -35.24
N VAL A 25 10.29 -14.48 -34.33
CA VAL A 25 10.84 -15.47 -33.37
C VAL A 25 9.87 -16.66 -33.24
N ARG A 26 9.77 -17.48 -34.29
CA ARG A 26 9.36 -18.89 -34.13
C ARG A 26 10.59 -19.67 -33.69
N HIS A 27 10.72 -19.92 -32.40
CA HIS A 27 11.56 -21.00 -31.92
C HIS A 27 11.06 -22.32 -32.53
N SER A 28 11.99 -23.10 -33.09
CA SER A 28 11.75 -24.47 -33.52
C SER A 28 11.26 -25.31 -32.31
N ARG A 29 9.95 -25.50 -32.19
CA ARG A 29 9.41 -26.53 -31.31
C ARG A 29 9.66 -27.89 -31.95
N GLY A 30 10.59 -28.64 -31.37
CA GLY A 30 10.54 -30.09 -31.47
C GLY A 30 9.16 -30.57 -31.06
N THR A 31 8.65 -31.57 -31.77
CA THR A 31 7.37 -32.22 -31.49
C THR A 31 7.47 -33.00 -30.17
N THR A 32 7.42 -32.30 -29.04
CA THR A 32 7.01 -32.87 -27.76
C THR A 32 5.50 -32.78 -27.73
N SER A 33 4.84 -33.93 -27.59
CA SER A 33 3.41 -34.02 -27.27
C SER A 33 3.13 -33.08 -26.08
N LEU A 34 2.56 -31.91 -26.36
CA LEU A 34 2.09 -31.00 -25.32
C LEU A 34 0.86 -31.67 -24.72
N SER A 35 0.92 -31.96 -23.42
CA SER A 35 -0.28 -32.31 -22.68
C SER A 35 -1.29 -31.16 -22.82
N PRO A 36 -2.60 -31.45 -22.93
CA PRO A 36 -3.62 -30.39 -23.01
C PRO A 36 -3.50 -29.44 -21.82
N SER A 37 -3.60 -28.14 -22.10
CA SER A 37 -3.48 -27.05 -21.13
C SER A 37 -4.57 -25.99 -21.33
N PHE A 38 -4.95 -25.30 -20.26
CA PHE A 38 -5.82 -24.13 -20.29
C PHE A 38 -4.99 -22.85 -20.33
N SER A 39 -5.35 -21.89 -21.19
CA SER A 39 -4.74 -20.55 -21.18
C SER A 39 -5.40 -19.69 -20.11
N THR A 40 -4.59 -18.89 -19.39
CA THR A 40 -5.07 -17.88 -18.44
C THR A 40 -5.19 -16.48 -19.04
N ASP A 41 -4.92 -16.30 -20.34
CA ASP A 41 -4.81 -14.96 -20.97
C ASP A 41 -6.10 -14.12 -20.81
N PHE A 42 -7.26 -14.78 -20.73
CA PHE A 42 -8.56 -14.11 -20.56
C PHE A 42 -8.81 -13.59 -19.14
N ALA A 43 -8.05 -14.07 -18.15
CA ALA A 43 -8.17 -13.73 -16.74
C ALA A 43 -6.84 -13.19 -16.20
N TYR A 44 -6.07 -12.49 -17.05
CA TYR A 44 -4.79 -11.90 -16.71
C TYR A 44 -4.68 -10.48 -17.27
N ASP A 45 -4.21 -9.54 -16.45
CA ASP A 45 -3.89 -8.18 -16.89
C ASP A 45 -2.57 -7.72 -16.26
N ASN A 46 -1.60 -7.46 -17.12
CA ASN A 46 -0.27 -7.00 -16.73
C ASN A 46 -0.29 -5.67 -15.94
N ARG A 47 -1.30 -4.85 -16.19
CA ARG A 47 -1.47 -3.52 -15.56
C ARG A 47 -1.90 -3.60 -14.10
N THR A 48 -2.61 -4.67 -13.71
CA THR A 48 -2.99 -4.89 -12.31
C THR A 48 -2.05 -5.88 -11.63
N PHE A 49 -1.52 -6.85 -12.39
CA PHE A 49 -0.62 -7.88 -11.88
C PHE A 49 0.72 -7.33 -11.39
N PHE A 50 1.47 -6.59 -12.22
CA PHE A 50 2.81 -6.14 -11.85
C PHE A 50 2.84 -5.21 -10.63
N PRO A 51 1.96 -4.19 -10.53
CA PRO A 51 1.89 -3.38 -9.32
C PRO A 51 1.63 -4.21 -8.07
N ALA A 52 0.70 -5.17 -8.15
CA ALA A 52 0.35 -6.04 -7.04
C ALA A 52 1.51 -6.92 -6.57
N VAL A 53 2.26 -7.55 -7.48
CA VAL A 53 3.38 -8.42 -7.08
C VAL A 53 4.63 -7.67 -6.65
N LEU A 54 4.79 -6.42 -7.08
CA LEU A 54 5.85 -5.54 -6.59
C LEU A 54 5.56 -5.03 -5.17
N GLN A 55 4.29 -4.83 -4.84
CA GLN A 55 3.85 -4.41 -3.51
C GLN A 55 4.05 -5.51 -2.45
N TYR A 56 3.90 -6.79 -2.83
CA TYR A 56 3.98 -7.93 -1.92
C TYR A 56 5.07 -8.95 -2.31
N PRO A 57 6.36 -8.63 -2.16
CA PRO A 57 7.45 -9.53 -2.55
C PRO A 57 7.42 -10.84 -1.75
N SER A 58 8.05 -11.88 -2.30
CA SER A 58 8.17 -13.18 -1.62
C SER A 58 8.81 -13.05 -0.24
N LEU A 59 8.16 -13.64 0.76
CA LEU A 59 8.63 -13.77 2.12
C LEU A 59 9.69 -14.88 2.22
N SER A 60 10.72 -14.66 3.03
CA SER A 60 11.82 -15.63 3.21
C SER A 60 11.72 -16.43 4.52
N GLN A 61 10.87 -16.01 5.46
CA GLN A 61 10.70 -16.62 6.77
C GLN A 61 9.26 -16.42 7.26
N GLY A 62 8.75 -17.36 8.05
CA GLY A 62 7.38 -17.36 8.57
C GLY A 62 6.68 -18.70 8.38
N SER A 63 5.50 -18.85 8.95
CA SER A 63 4.64 -20.02 8.71
C SER A 63 3.55 -19.66 7.70
N SER A 64 3.41 -20.48 6.66
CA SER A 64 2.35 -20.31 5.67
C SER A 64 0.96 -20.60 6.28
N PRO A 65 -0.08 -19.83 5.93
CA PRO A 65 -1.46 -20.20 6.28
C PRO A 65 -1.83 -21.53 5.62
N SER A 66 -2.61 -22.36 6.32
CA SER A 66 -3.05 -23.66 5.82
C SER A 66 -4.36 -23.59 5.05
N VAL A 67 -5.17 -22.55 5.28
CA VAL A 67 -6.42 -22.27 4.56
C VAL A 67 -6.48 -20.78 4.27
N MET A 68 -6.97 -20.39 3.10
CA MET A 68 -7.20 -18.99 2.73
C MET A 68 -8.51 -18.83 1.97
N VAL A 69 -9.13 -17.65 2.12
CA VAL A 69 -10.14 -17.12 1.20
C VAL A 69 -9.52 -15.91 0.53
N VAL A 70 -9.52 -15.89 -0.80
CA VAL A 70 -8.94 -14.82 -1.62
C VAL A 70 -9.92 -14.42 -2.73
N PRO A 71 -9.93 -13.16 -3.17
CA PRO A 71 -10.77 -12.74 -4.30
C PRO A 71 -10.20 -13.24 -5.63
N HIS A 72 -10.98 -13.13 -6.71
CA HIS A 72 -10.48 -13.42 -8.07
C HIS A 72 -10.75 -12.35 -9.11
N HIS A 73 -11.56 -11.32 -8.82
CA HIS A 73 -11.56 -10.11 -9.64
C HIS A 73 -10.18 -9.43 -9.62
N LEU A 74 -9.60 -9.21 -10.80
CA LEU A 74 -8.30 -8.56 -10.94
C LEU A 74 -8.26 -7.11 -10.45
N THR A 75 -9.41 -6.47 -10.26
CA THR A 75 -9.51 -5.19 -9.54
C THR A 75 -8.88 -5.27 -8.15
N ALA A 76 -8.94 -6.44 -7.51
CA ALA A 76 -8.32 -6.76 -6.22
C ALA A 76 -6.98 -7.51 -6.36
N SER A 77 -6.24 -7.31 -7.45
CA SER A 77 -4.95 -8.01 -7.70
C SER A 77 -3.96 -7.88 -6.54
N ASN A 78 -3.96 -6.74 -5.83
CA ASN A 78 -3.11 -6.52 -4.66
C ASN A 78 -3.46 -7.45 -3.49
N ILE A 79 -4.75 -7.74 -3.26
CA ILE A 79 -5.22 -8.69 -2.24
C ILE A 79 -4.84 -10.13 -2.62
N ILE A 80 -4.97 -10.48 -3.91
CA ILE A 80 -4.53 -11.78 -4.45
C ILE A 80 -3.03 -11.97 -4.23
N ALA A 81 -2.22 -10.97 -4.61
CA ALA A 81 -0.78 -10.98 -4.44
C ALA A 81 -0.39 -11.08 -2.96
N ARG A 82 -1.03 -10.28 -2.08
CA ARG A 82 -0.81 -10.36 -0.63
C ARG A 82 -1.06 -11.78 -0.11
N GLY A 83 -2.22 -12.35 -0.40
CA GLY A 83 -2.58 -13.70 0.06
C GLY A 83 -1.60 -14.77 -0.41
N ILE A 84 -1.28 -14.80 -1.70
CA ILE A 84 -0.37 -15.82 -2.25
C ILE A 84 1.07 -15.61 -1.78
N SER A 85 1.53 -14.37 -1.59
CA SER A 85 2.87 -14.07 -1.07
C SER A 85 3.09 -14.67 0.33
N LEU A 86 2.04 -14.80 1.16
CA LEU A 86 2.14 -15.43 2.49
C LEU A 86 2.60 -16.90 2.42
N LEU A 87 2.35 -17.59 1.31
CA LEU A 87 2.75 -18.98 1.12
C LEU A 87 4.23 -19.14 0.77
N THR A 88 4.93 -18.07 0.40
CA THR A 88 6.32 -18.16 -0.08
C THR A 88 7.33 -18.41 1.04
N ALA A 89 6.96 -18.11 2.29
CA ALA A 89 7.78 -18.39 3.47
C ALA A 89 7.98 -19.90 3.71
N ASP A 90 6.93 -20.69 3.46
CA ASP A 90 6.96 -22.15 3.49
C ASP A 90 6.13 -22.69 2.31
N PRO A 91 6.72 -22.78 1.10
CA PRO A 91 6.00 -23.11 -0.13
C PRO A 91 5.35 -24.50 -0.09
N PRO A 92 4.02 -24.61 -0.23
CA PRO A 92 3.36 -25.91 -0.24
C PRO A 92 3.68 -26.67 -1.53
N LYS A 93 3.81 -28.00 -1.42
CA LYS A 93 4.00 -28.85 -2.61
C LYS A 93 2.76 -28.88 -3.52
N THR A 94 1.58 -28.88 -2.91
CA THR A 94 0.29 -28.93 -3.60
C THR A 94 -0.70 -27.99 -2.94
N ILE A 95 -1.40 -27.19 -3.74
CA ILE A 95 -2.51 -26.32 -3.33
C ILE A 95 -3.83 -26.88 -3.88
N ILE A 96 -4.86 -26.92 -3.06
CA ILE A 96 -6.23 -27.16 -3.53
C ILE A 96 -6.91 -25.82 -3.75
N LEU A 97 -7.43 -25.60 -4.96
CA LEU A 97 -8.17 -24.38 -5.32
C LEU A 97 -9.67 -24.71 -5.41
N LEU A 98 -10.48 -23.99 -4.65
CA LEU A 98 -11.94 -24.06 -4.70
C LEU A 98 -12.44 -22.76 -5.34
N SER A 99 -13.25 -22.86 -6.38
CA SER A 99 -13.82 -21.70 -7.08
C SER A 99 -15.32 -21.92 -7.28
N PRO A 100 -16.13 -20.85 -7.35
CA PRO A 100 -17.43 -20.97 -8.00
C PRO A 100 -17.27 -21.55 -9.42
N ASN A 101 -18.32 -22.25 -9.86
CA ASN A 101 -18.57 -22.49 -11.28
C ASN A 101 -19.51 -21.38 -11.79
N HIS A 102 -18.92 -20.33 -12.36
CA HIS A 102 -19.65 -19.13 -12.78
C HIS A 102 -20.65 -19.43 -13.90
N ALA A 103 -20.24 -20.28 -14.84
CA ALA A 103 -21.10 -20.70 -15.94
C ALA A 103 -22.20 -21.68 -15.47
N ASN A 104 -22.03 -22.28 -14.30
CA ASN A 104 -22.88 -23.32 -13.72
C ASN A 104 -23.11 -24.50 -14.70
N THR A 105 -22.10 -24.81 -15.52
CA THR A 105 -22.14 -25.86 -16.56
C THR A 105 -21.45 -27.14 -16.10
N GLY A 106 -21.42 -28.16 -16.96
CA GLY A 106 -20.71 -29.42 -16.74
C GLY A 106 -21.56 -30.56 -16.18
N GLN A 107 -21.03 -31.77 -16.25
CA GLN A 107 -21.81 -33.02 -16.06
C GLN A 107 -22.12 -33.38 -14.59
N CYS A 108 -21.38 -32.83 -13.63
CA CYS A 108 -21.60 -33.03 -12.20
C CYS A 108 -21.50 -31.69 -11.45
N ASP A 109 -21.67 -31.71 -10.13
CA ASP A 109 -21.75 -30.47 -9.35
C ASP A 109 -20.40 -29.95 -8.83
N ILE A 110 -19.38 -30.82 -8.75
CA ILE A 110 -18.00 -30.46 -8.41
C ILE A 110 -17.10 -30.97 -9.52
N ILE A 111 -16.51 -30.04 -10.26
CA ILE A 111 -15.83 -30.33 -11.52
C ILE A 111 -14.36 -30.02 -11.40
N SER A 112 -13.52 -30.85 -12.02
CA SER A 112 -12.08 -30.63 -12.13
C SER A 112 -11.58 -31.03 -13.52
N SER A 113 -10.28 -30.90 -13.74
CA SER A 113 -9.57 -31.36 -14.94
C SER A 113 -8.15 -31.78 -14.57
N SER A 114 -7.62 -32.74 -15.34
CA SER A 114 -6.21 -33.15 -15.24
C SER A 114 -5.26 -32.32 -16.10
N ASN A 115 -5.77 -31.33 -16.82
CA ASN A 115 -5.00 -30.46 -17.72
C ASN A 115 -4.21 -29.43 -16.92
N SER A 116 -3.03 -29.07 -17.43
CA SER A 116 -2.20 -28.02 -16.86
C SER A 116 -2.74 -26.62 -17.20
N TRP A 117 -2.19 -25.58 -16.57
CA TRP A 117 -2.57 -24.19 -16.82
C TRP A 117 -1.36 -23.42 -17.33
N ASP A 118 -1.47 -22.87 -18.55
CA ASP A 118 -0.45 -22.02 -19.16
C ASP A 118 -0.63 -20.57 -18.69
N THR A 119 0.41 -20.04 -18.07
CA THR A 119 0.47 -18.66 -17.58
C THR A 119 1.65 -17.90 -18.21
N PRO A 120 1.67 -16.56 -18.13
CA PRO A 120 2.83 -15.76 -18.55
C PRO A 120 4.14 -16.09 -17.81
N TYR A 121 4.06 -16.75 -16.65
CA TYR A 121 5.20 -17.05 -15.77
C TYR A 121 5.61 -18.52 -15.75
N GLY A 122 5.01 -19.34 -16.61
CA GLY A 122 5.24 -20.78 -16.68
C GLY A 122 3.96 -21.59 -16.57
N GLN A 123 4.09 -22.90 -16.72
CA GLN A 123 2.96 -23.80 -16.69
C GLN A 123 2.76 -24.38 -15.29
N ILE A 124 1.57 -24.25 -14.72
CA ILE A 124 1.18 -24.89 -13.47
C ILE A 124 0.68 -26.31 -13.77
N GLN A 125 1.23 -27.29 -13.06
CA GLN A 125 0.84 -28.69 -13.17
C GLN A 125 -0.27 -29.05 -12.18
N VAL A 126 -1.16 -29.96 -12.58
CA VAL A 126 -2.17 -30.53 -11.68
C VAL A 126 -1.61 -31.77 -10.98
N ASP A 127 -1.82 -31.87 -9.66
CA ASP A 127 -1.52 -33.10 -8.89
C ASP A 127 -2.55 -34.19 -9.23
N LYS A 128 -2.25 -34.96 -10.28
CA LYS A 128 -3.14 -36.01 -10.81
C LYS A 128 -3.40 -37.14 -9.81
N ASN A 129 -2.47 -37.39 -8.88
CA ASN A 129 -2.63 -38.45 -7.89
C ASN A 129 -3.67 -38.05 -6.85
N LEU A 130 -3.55 -36.83 -6.32
CA LEU A 130 -4.51 -36.30 -5.37
C LEU A 130 -5.88 -36.11 -6.04
N LEU A 131 -5.95 -35.51 -7.23
CA LEU A 131 -7.18 -35.38 -8.01
C LEU A 131 -7.86 -36.75 -8.25
N GLY A 132 -7.08 -37.76 -8.64
CA GLY A 132 -7.61 -39.11 -8.87
C GLY A 132 -8.25 -39.73 -7.63
N SER A 133 -7.87 -39.32 -6.41
CA SER A 133 -8.54 -39.77 -5.18
C SER A 133 -9.97 -39.21 -5.05
N PHE A 134 -10.20 -37.95 -5.42
CA PHE A 134 -11.54 -37.33 -5.46
C PHE A 134 -12.43 -37.97 -6.52
N VAL A 135 -11.88 -38.21 -7.72
CA VAL A 135 -12.61 -38.87 -8.81
C VAL A 135 -13.02 -40.30 -8.43
N ARG A 136 -12.12 -41.09 -7.81
CA ARG A 136 -12.44 -42.46 -7.38
C ARG A 136 -13.48 -42.52 -6.26
N HIS A 137 -13.53 -41.49 -5.41
CA HIS A 137 -14.53 -41.40 -4.34
C HIS A 137 -15.93 -41.01 -4.86
N GLY A 138 -16.01 -40.51 -6.09
CA GLY A 138 -17.27 -40.16 -6.75
C GLY A 138 -17.82 -38.79 -6.38
N THR A 139 -17.08 -37.97 -5.63
CA THR A 139 -17.46 -36.59 -5.29
C THR A 139 -17.20 -35.60 -6.41
N VAL A 140 -16.28 -35.94 -7.33
CA VAL A 140 -15.80 -35.05 -8.41
C VAL A 140 -15.81 -35.78 -9.73
N CYS A 141 -16.18 -35.08 -10.81
CA CYS A 141 -15.99 -35.55 -12.18
C CYS A 141 -15.01 -34.66 -12.96
N LEU A 142 -14.42 -35.22 -14.01
CA LEU A 142 -13.56 -34.48 -14.93
C LEU A 142 -14.39 -33.95 -16.10
N ASP A 143 -14.36 -32.65 -16.33
CA ASP A 143 -15.02 -32.00 -17.47
C ASP A 143 -14.23 -30.77 -17.91
N ASP A 144 -13.33 -30.98 -18.88
CA ASP A 144 -12.43 -29.94 -19.36
C ASP A 144 -13.19 -28.74 -19.95
N GLN A 145 -14.32 -28.97 -20.62
CA GLN A 145 -15.08 -27.92 -21.30
C GLN A 145 -15.72 -26.96 -20.30
N ALA A 146 -16.15 -27.47 -19.15
CA ALA A 146 -16.71 -26.65 -18.08
C ALA A 146 -15.66 -25.76 -17.41
N LEU A 147 -14.37 -26.14 -17.41
CA LEU A 147 -13.30 -25.34 -16.79
C LEU A 147 -12.71 -24.26 -17.72
N VAL A 148 -12.86 -24.40 -19.05
CA VAL A 148 -12.32 -23.42 -20.02
C VAL A 148 -12.72 -21.96 -19.69
N PRO A 149 -13.98 -21.62 -19.39
CA PRO A 149 -14.38 -20.24 -19.09
C PRO A 149 -14.24 -19.85 -17.60
N GLU A 150 -13.73 -20.74 -16.74
CA GLU A 150 -13.78 -20.54 -15.29
C GLU A 150 -12.68 -19.58 -14.79
N HIS A 151 -13.03 -18.29 -14.76
CA HIS A 151 -12.11 -17.23 -14.39
C HIS A 151 -11.75 -17.20 -12.91
N GLY A 152 -12.59 -17.75 -12.01
CA GLY A 152 -12.27 -17.81 -10.58
C GLY A 152 -11.08 -18.72 -10.28
N LEU A 153 -10.82 -19.71 -11.14
CA LEU A 153 -9.59 -20.49 -11.15
C LEU A 153 -8.48 -19.79 -11.94
N ALA A 154 -8.79 -19.39 -13.19
CA ALA A 154 -7.79 -18.85 -14.11
C ALA A 154 -7.10 -17.58 -13.58
N GLY A 155 -7.82 -16.71 -12.87
CA GLY A 155 -7.30 -15.45 -12.33
C GLY A 155 -6.21 -15.61 -11.26
N LEU A 156 -6.21 -16.73 -10.53
CA LEU A 156 -5.21 -17.01 -9.50
C LEU A 156 -3.94 -17.66 -10.04
N MET A 157 -4.04 -18.35 -11.18
CA MET A 157 -2.93 -19.14 -11.74
C MET A 157 -1.68 -18.30 -12.06
N PRO A 158 -1.74 -17.11 -12.68
CA PRO A 158 -0.55 -16.29 -12.90
C PRO A 158 0.20 -15.92 -11.61
N PHE A 159 -0.54 -15.63 -10.52
CA PHE A 159 0.06 -15.29 -9.23
C PHE A 159 0.72 -16.52 -8.59
N LEU A 160 0.06 -17.68 -8.65
CA LEU A 160 0.64 -18.94 -8.18
C LEU A 160 1.91 -19.31 -8.96
N ALA A 161 1.91 -19.14 -10.28
CA ALA A 161 3.07 -19.44 -11.13
C ALA A 161 4.25 -18.52 -10.82
N PHE A 162 3.97 -17.25 -10.54
CA PHE A 162 4.97 -16.25 -10.19
C PHE A 162 5.60 -16.50 -8.82
N TYR A 163 4.79 -16.66 -7.77
CA TYR A 163 5.28 -16.81 -6.40
C TYR A 163 5.77 -18.23 -6.07
N LEU A 164 5.14 -19.25 -6.67
CA LEU A 164 5.28 -20.65 -6.29
C LEU A 164 5.50 -21.54 -7.54
N PRO A 165 6.57 -21.31 -8.33
CA PRO A 165 6.75 -21.95 -9.64
C PRO A 165 6.90 -23.49 -9.61
N ASN A 166 7.13 -24.06 -8.43
CA ASN A 166 7.29 -25.51 -8.24
C ASN A 166 6.07 -26.18 -7.58
N THR A 167 5.02 -25.41 -7.27
CA THR A 167 3.82 -25.91 -6.59
C THR A 167 2.82 -26.44 -7.60
N GLN A 168 2.26 -27.62 -7.32
CA GLN A 168 1.15 -28.19 -8.09
C GLN A 168 -0.19 -27.71 -7.56
N VAL A 169 -1.24 -27.77 -8.38
CA VAL A 169 -2.61 -27.42 -7.97
C VAL A 169 -3.56 -28.59 -8.13
N VAL A 170 -4.69 -28.55 -7.40
CA VAL A 170 -5.88 -29.36 -7.69
C VAL A 170 -7.07 -28.42 -7.75
N PRO A 171 -7.54 -28.05 -8.95
CA PRO A 171 -8.60 -27.05 -9.11
C PRO A 171 -9.99 -27.71 -9.07
N PHE A 172 -10.92 -27.12 -8.33
CA PHE A 172 -12.31 -27.54 -8.28
C PHE A 172 -13.24 -26.34 -8.53
N ALA A 173 -14.15 -26.50 -9.49
CA ALA A 173 -15.24 -25.54 -9.74
C ALA A 173 -16.56 -26.11 -9.18
N LEU A 174 -17.18 -25.38 -8.24
CA LEU A 174 -18.35 -25.83 -7.49
C LEU A 174 -19.62 -25.11 -8.00
N LYS A 175 -20.64 -25.86 -8.38
CA LYS A 175 -21.94 -25.30 -8.81
C LYS A 175 -22.68 -24.59 -7.67
N LYS A 176 -23.51 -23.61 -8.03
CA LYS A 176 -24.26 -22.79 -7.05
C LYS A 176 -25.29 -23.60 -6.25
N ASN A 177 -25.93 -24.59 -6.89
CA ASN A 177 -26.99 -25.40 -6.29
C ASN A 177 -26.50 -26.81 -5.93
N LEU A 178 -25.25 -26.92 -5.50
CA LEU A 178 -24.62 -28.18 -5.10
C LEU A 178 -25.42 -28.87 -3.99
N ASP A 179 -25.65 -30.18 -4.12
CA ASP A 179 -26.28 -30.98 -3.07
C ASP A 179 -25.45 -30.96 -1.77
N GLN A 180 -26.13 -30.74 -0.65
CA GLN A 180 -25.47 -30.59 0.66
C GLN A 180 -24.76 -31.86 1.13
N THR A 181 -25.34 -33.04 0.86
CA THR A 181 -24.74 -34.33 1.22
C THR A 181 -23.46 -34.54 0.42
N LEU A 182 -23.48 -34.16 -0.87
CA LEU A 182 -22.30 -34.19 -1.73
C LEU A 182 -21.22 -33.21 -1.24
N LEU A 183 -21.60 -31.96 -0.89
CA LEU A 183 -20.66 -30.97 -0.35
C LEU A 183 -20.02 -31.46 0.95
N ASP A 184 -20.81 -32.00 1.89
CA ASP A 184 -20.29 -32.53 3.15
C ASP A 184 -19.34 -33.70 2.92
N SER A 185 -19.69 -34.63 2.02
CA SER A 185 -18.81 -35.74 1.62
C SER A 185 -17.48 -35.24 1.02
N PHE A 186 -17.56 -34.25 0.13
CA PHE A 186 -16.39 -33.62 -0.47
C PHE A 186 -15.50 -32.91 0.56
N ILE A 187 -16.08 -32.16 1.50
CA ILE A 187 -15.33 -31.50 2.58
C ILE A 187 -14.66 -32.53 3.49
N GLN A 188 -15.34 -33.63 3.84
CA GLN A 188 -14.69 -34.72 4.60
C GLN A 188 -13.50 -35.31 3.84
N GLN A 189 -13.60 -35.41 2.52
CA GLN A 189 -12.48 -35.84 1.70
C GLN A 189 -11.33 -34.82 1.69
N LEU A 190 -11.61 -33.52 1.59
CA LEU A 190 -10.60 -32.46 1.70
C LEU A 190 -9.87 -32.50 3.06
N ILE A 191 -10.57 -32.83 4.15
CA ILE A 191 -9.99 -32.95 5.49
C ILE A 191 -9.09 -34.19 5.60
N THR A 192 -9.51 -35.31 5.02
CA THR A 192 -8.86 -36.62 5.24
C THR A 192 -7.79 -36.97 4.21
N ALA A 193 -8.01 -36.70 2.93
CA ALA A 193 -7.11 -37.06 1.84
C ALA A 193 -5.94 -36.08 1.68
N SER A 194 -6.03 -34.91 2.30
CA SER A 194 -5.10 -33.81 2.13
C SER A 194 -4.88 -32.99 3.41
N PRO A 195 -4.40 -33.61 4.50
CA PRO A 195 -4.24 -32.93 5.79
C PRO A 195 -3.20 -31.80 5.74
N ASP A 196 -2.14 -31.99 4.94
CA ASP A 196 -0.99 -31.08 4.87
C ASP A 196 -1.01 -30.14 3.65
N THR A 197 -2.09 -30.16 2.85
CA THR A 197 -2.20 -29.24 1.70
C THR A 197 -2.77 -27.90 2.14
N VAL A 198 -2.28 -26.85 1.49
CA VAL A 198 -2.91 -25.53 1.57
C VAL A 198 -4.18 -25.54 0.74
N ILE A 199 -5.26 -24.95 1.28
CA ILE A 199 -6.55 -24.79 0.59
C ILE A 199 -6.80 -23.31 0.36
N ILE A 200 -7.11 -22.96 -0.88
CA ILE A 200 -7.48 -21.59 -1.26
C ILE A 200 -8.90 -21.62 -1.81
N ALA A 201 -9.81 -20.94 -1.14
CA ALA A 201 -11.15 -20.65 -1.65
C ALA A 201 -11.12 -19.30 -2.38
N SER A 202 -11.34 -19.34 -3.68
CA SER A 202 -11.50 -18.21 -4.57
C SER A 202 -12.94 -17.72 -4.49
N VAL A 203 -13.17 -16.59 -3.80
CA VAL A 203 -14.51 -16.07 -3.50
C VAL A 203 -14.51 -14.55 -3.55
N ASP A 204 -15.33 -13.98 -4.44
CA ASP A 204 -15.73 -12.59 -4.37
C ASP A 204 -17.06 -12.48 -3.59
N PHE A 205 -17.17 -11.43 -2.77
CA PHE A 205 -18.32 -11.21 -1.90
C PHE A 205 -19.37 -10.38 -2.63
N SER A 206 -20.12 -9.52 -1.93
CA SER A 206 -21.21 -8.74 -2.49
C SER A 206 -20.82 -8.05 -3.77
N HIS A 207 -21.46 -8.37 -4.90
CA HIS A 207 -21.15 -7.79 -6.21
C HIS A 207 -22.39 -7.29 -6.95
N GLY A 208 -22.22 -6.18 -7.68
CA GLY A 208 -23.29 -5.57 -8.47
C GLY A 208 -24.28 -4.74 -7.66
N LEU A 209 -23.89 -4.33 -6.45
CA LEU A 209 -24.70 -3.55 -5.51
C LEU A 209 -24.12 -2.15 -5.31
N THR A 210 -24.94 -1.20 -4.84
CA THR A 210 -24.37 0.06 -4.35
C THR A 210 -23.50 -0.20 -3.12
N ARG A 211 -22.54 0.71 -2.85
CA ARG A 211 -21.63 0.54 -1.72
C ARG A 211 -22.33 0.35 -0.37
N ASP A 212 -23.40 1.09 -0.11
CA ASP A 212 -24.19 0.95 1.13
C ASP A 212 -24.90 -0.40 1.21
N GLN A 213 -25.43 -0.90 0.09
CA GLN A 213 -26.06 -2.21 0.02
C GLN A 213 -25.03 -3.33 0.21
N ALA A 214 -23.87 -3.24 -0.44
CA ALA A 214 -22.77 -4.19 -0.27
C ALA A 214 -22.30 -4.23 1.19
N THR A 215 -22.11 -3.08 1.83
CA THR A 215 -21.73 -2.99 3.25
C THR A 215 -22.72 -3.73 4.15
N GLN A 216 -24.04 -3.54 3.93
CA GLN A 216 -25.05 -4.26 4.72
C GLN A 216 -25.04 -5.77 4.50
N ARG A 217 -24.75 -6.23 3.28
CA ARG A 217 -24.69 -7.65 2.93
C ARG A 217 -23.41 -8.30 3.47
N ASP A 218 -22.31 -7.56 3.43
CA ASP A 218 -21.04 -7.94 4.04
C ASP A 218 -21.19 -8.11 5.55
N ASP A 219 -21.75 -7.13 6.27
CA ASP A 219 -22.00 -7.21 7.72
C ASP A 219 -22.81 -8.47 8.10
N GLN A 220 -23.82 -8.80 7.29
CA GLN A 220 -24.63 -10.01 7.46
C GLN A 220 -23.81 -11.28 7.23
N THR A 221 -22.99 -11.29 6.18
CA THR A 221 -22.13 -12.43 5.83
C THR A 221 -21.07 -12.67 6.89
N GLU A 222 -20.38 -11.62 7.34
CA GLU A 222 -19.41 -11.68 8.43
C GLU A 222 -20.04 -12.23 9.72
N ASN A 223 -21.23 -11.75 10.09
CA ASN A 223 -21.93 -12.25 11.26
C ASN A 223 -22.23 -13.76 11.14
N PHE A 224 -22.51 -14.27 9.94
CA PHE A 224 -22.66 -15.71 9.72
C PHE A 224 -21.32 -16.46 9.77
N ILE A 225 -20.23 -15.86 9.30
CA ILE A 225 -18.87 -16.43 9.41
C ILE A 225 -18.48 -16.54 10.89
N TYR A 226 -18.56 -15.46 11.66
CA TYR A 226 -18.17 -15.43 13.08
C TYR A 226 -19.00 -16.39 13.93
N ASN A 227 -20.31 -16.50 13.66
CA ASN A 227 -21.19 -17.42 14.39
C ASN A 227 -21.17 -18.86 13.84
N HIS A 228 -20.36 -19.15 12.82
CA HIS A 228 -20.28 -20.47 12.18
C HIS A 228 -21.65 -20.96 11.66
N SER A 229 -22.46 -20.03 11.15
CA SER A 229 -23.84 -20.27 10.68
C SER A 229 -23.86 -20.86 9.26
N TYR A 230 -23.31 -22.06 9.06
CA TYR A 230 -23.13 -22.66 7.73
C TYR A 230 -24.43 -22.77 6.92
N GLN A 231 -25.55 -23.11 7.57
CA GLN A 231 -26.88 -23.20 6.92
C GLN A 231 -27.41 -21.84 6.47
N ALA A 232 -26.97 -20.74 7.10
CA ALA A 232 -27.33 -19.39 6.67
C ALA A 232 -26.48 -19.00 5.46
N ILE A 233 -25.16 -19.26 5.51
CA ILE A 233 -24.21 -19.00 4.41
C ILE A 233 -24.65 -19.73 3.14
N GLU A 234 -25.07 -20.99 3.26
CA GLU A 234 -25.53 -21.83 2.15
C GLU A 234 -26.70 -21.20 1.37
N LYS A 235 -27.55 -20.44 2.04
CA LYS A 235 -28.74 -19.81 1.43
C LYS A 235 -28.47 -18.44 0.84
N LEU A 236 -27.24 -17.94 0.96
CA LEU A 236 -26.86 -16.64 0.45
C LEU A 236 -26.82 -16.66 -1.09
N SER A 237 -27.40 -15.62 -1.68
CA SER A 237 -27.34 -15.39 -3.12
C SER A 237 -26.03 -14.71 -3.51
N SER A 238 -25.82 -14.51 -4.81
CA SER A 238 -24.71 -13.74 -5.35
C SER A 238 -24.67 -12.28 -4.90
N GLU A 239 -25.75 -11.75 -4.32
CA GLU A 239 -25.73 -10.42 -3.68
C GLU A 239 -24.83 -10.36 -2.44
N TYR A 240 -24.48 -11.51 -1.87
CA TYR A 240 -23.63 -11.62 -0.67
C TYR A 240 -22.26 -12.20 -0.99
N LEU A 241 -22.21 -13.26 -1.81
CA LEU A 241 -20.99 -13.89 -2.31
C LEU A 241 -21.28 -14.84 -3.46
N ASP A 242 -20.30 -15.05 -4.33
CA ASP A 242 -20.45 -15.89 -5.53
C ASP A 242 -20.42 -17.41 -5.24
N SER A 243 -19.83 -17.84 -4.13
CA SER A 243 -19.54 -19.24 -3.83
C SER A 243 -19.70 -19.60 -2.34
N PRO A 244 -20.94 -19.71 -1.84
CA PRO A 244 -21.20 -20.24 -0.50
C PRO A 244 -20.51 -21.57 -0.21
N ALA A 245 -20.49 -22.48 -1.20
CA ALA A 245 -19.88 -23.81 -1.03
C ALA A 245 -18.37 -23.75 -0.79
N SER A 246 -17.64 -22.87 -1.50
CA SER A 246 -16.19 -22.69 -1.32
C SER A 246 -15.89 -22.05 0.03
N LEU A 247 -16.65 -21.04 0.44
CA LEU A 247 -16.51 -20.41 1.76
C LEU A 247 -16.80 -21.40 2.90
N ILE A 248 -17.91 -22.14 2.84
CA ILE A 248 -18.26 -23.17 3.83
C ILE A 248 -17.16 -24.23 3.93
N SER A 249 -16.60 -24.65 2.79
CA SER A 249 -15.49 -25.61 2.75
C SER A 249 -14.27 -25.07 3.51
N ALA A 250 -13.84 -23.84 3.23
CA ALA A 250 -12.73 -23.21 3.92
C ALA A 250 -12.97 -23.13 5.43
N LEU A 251 -14.13 -22.63 5.87
CA LEU A 251 -14.47 -22.46 7.29
C LEU A 251 -14.57 -23.79 8.05
N LYS A 252 -15.16 -24.82 7.44
CA LYS A 252 -15.24 -26.16 8.04
C LYS A 252 -13.84 -26.78 8.18
N ILE A 253 -12.94 -26.54 7.23
CA ILE A 253 -11.58 -27.08 7.27
C ILE A 253 -10.73 -26.33 8.30
N ILE A 254 -10.87 -25.01 8.42
CA ILE A 254 -10.27 -24.22 9.51
C ILE A 254 -10.63 -24.83 10.86
N ARG A 255 -11.91 -25.12 11.09
CA ARG A 255 -12.38 -25.75 12.31
C ARG A 255 -11.84 -27.16 12.49
N ALA A 256 -11.89 -28.00 11.45
CA ALA A 256 -11.43 -29.39 11.51
C ALA A 256 -9.92 -29.50 11.80
N ARG A 257 -9.12 -28.56 11.27
CA ARG A 257 -7.68 -28.46 11.52
C ARG A 257 -7.32 -27.68 12.79
N SER A 258 -8.31 -27.22 13.57
CA SER A 258 -8.12 -26.43 14.79
C SER A 258 -7.27 -25.17 14.58
N LEU A 259 -7.48 -24.50 13.45
CA LEU A 259 -6.75 -23.29 13.06
C LEU A 259 -7.41 -22.04 13.65
N VAL A 260 -6.60 -21.00 13.85
CA VAL A 260 -7.10 -19.64 14.11
C VAL A 260 -7.50 -19.01 12.79
N SER A 261 -8.72 -18.48 12.75
CA SER A 261 -9.25 -17.71 11.62
C SER A 261 -9.01 -16.23 11.84
N GLU A 262 -8.50 -15.54 10.83
CA GLU A 262 -8.25 -14.09 10.86
C GLU A 262 -8.63 -13.47 9.51
N VAL A 263 -9.30 -12.32 9.53
CA VAL A 263 -9.55 -11.49 8.34
C VAL A 263 -8.44 -10.44 8.27
N LEU A 264 -7.55 -10.56 7.28
CA LEU A 264 -6.44 -9.63 7.07
C LEU A 264 -6.82 -8.41 6.23
N VAL A 265 -7.82 -8.57 5.37
CA VAL A 265 -8.35 -7.50 4.50
C VAL A 265 -9.85 -7.68 4.36
N HIS A 266 -10.58 -6.57 4.48
CA HIS A 266 -11.95 -6.39 4.00
C HIS A 266 -12.03 -5.03 3.31
N THR A 267 -12.39 -5.02 2.03
CA THR A 267 -12.57 -3.80 1.24
C THR A 267 -13.53 -4.07 0.09
N ASP A 268 -13.80 -3.08 -0.74
CA ASP A 268 -14.64 -3.19 -1.93
C ASP A 268 -13.94 -2.61 -3.18
N SER A 269 -14.57 -2.81 -4.34
CA SER A 269 -14.04 -2.33 -5.61
C SER A 269 -14.05 -0.81 -5.73
N TYR A 270 -14.89 -0.10 -4.95
CA TYR A 270 -14.89 1.37 -4.93
C TYR A 270 -13.55 1.91 -4.43
N ALA A 271 -12.90 1.19 -3.53
CA ALA A 271 -11.53 1.51 -3.11
C ALA A 271 -10.60 1.64 -4.33
N PHE A 272 -10.72 0.75 -5.33
CA PHE A 272 -9.83 0.68 -6.50
C PHE A 272 -10.30 1.50 -7.71
N ASN A 273 -11.61 1.58 -7.95
CA ASN A 273 -12.17 2.16 -9.18
C ASN A 273 -13.06 3.39 -8.98
N HIS A 274 -13.43 3.71 -7.73
CA HIS A 274 -14.29 4.83 -7.35
C HIS A 274 -15.69 4.85 -8.00
N ILE A 275 -16.27 3.67 -8.29
CA ILE A 275 -17.63 3.52 -8.84
C ILE A 275 -18.58 3.06 -7.72
N PRO A 276 -19.27 3.96 -7.00
CA PRO A 276 -20.06 3.59 -5.83
C PRO A 276 -21.40 2.92 -6.17
N GLU A 277 -21.88 3.04 -7.41
CA GLU A 277 -23.18 2.51 -7.85
C GLU A 277 -23.17 0.99 -8.05
N SER A 278 -21.99 0.39 -8.23
CA SER A 278 -21.83 -1.05 -8.44
C SER A 278 -20.45 -1.48 -7.95
N VAL A 279 -20.40 -1.96 -6.71
CA VAL A 279 -19.17 -2.45 -6.08
C VAL A 279 -19.12 -3.97 -6.03
N THR A 280 -17.91 -4.51 -5.93
CA THR A 280 -17.65 -5.90 -5.49
C THR A 280 -16.83 -5.89 -4.21
N SER A 281 -17.27 -6.60 -3.18
CA SER A 281 -16.55 -6.74 -1.91
C SER A 281 -15.51 -7.87 -1.96
N TYR A 282 -14.42 -7.68 -1.23
CA TYR A 282 -13.26 -8.55 -1.22
C TYR A 282 -12.76 -8.80 0.19
N TYR A 283 -12.42 -10.06 0.45
CA TYR A 283 -11.85 -10.49 1.72
C TYR A 283 -10.55 -11.26 1.49
N LEU A 284 -9.59 -11.03 2.37
CA LEU A 284 -8.48 -11.95 2.60
C LEU A 284 -8.66 -12.55 3.99
N LEU A 285 -9.16 -13.78 4.05
CA LEU A 285 -9.28 -14.55 5.30
C LEU A 285 -8.22 -15.63 5.31
N ILE A 286 -7.55 -15.83 6.45
CA ILE A 286 -6.56 -16.88 6.63
C ILE A 286 -6.90 -17.78 7.81
N GLY A 287 -6.57 -19.07 7.67
CA GLY A 287 -6.57 -20.08 8.71
C GLY A 287 -5.13 -20.54 8.97
N HIS A 288 -4.60 -20.26 10.16
CA HIS A 288 -3.21 -20.55 10.50
C HIS A 288 -3.06 -21.12 11.92
N MET A 289 -1.94 -21.78 12.19
CA MET A 289 -1.61 -22.32 13.51
C MET A 289 -1.15 -21.20 14.45
N VAL A 290 -1.52 -21.30 15.74
CA VAL A 290 -0.95 -20.41 16.77
C VAL A 290 0.52 -20.76 16.97
N VAL A 291 1.42 -19.87 16.54
CA VAL A 291 2.82 -19.93 16.95
C VAL A 291 2.90 -19.49 18.41
N THR A 292 2.78 -20.45 19.34
CA THR A 292 3.18 -20.18 20.72
C THR A 292 4.69 -20.01 20.73
N GLN A 293 5.16 -18.76 20.81
CA GLN A 293 6.55 -18.54 21.19
C GLN A 293 6.73 -19.03 22.63
N GLN A 294 7.20 -20.27 22.79
CA GLN A 294 7.89 -20.68 24.00
C GLN A 294 9.20 -19.90 24.07
N SER A 295 9.16 -18.74 24.73
CA SER A 295 10.33 -18.15 25.36
C SER A 295 10.31 -18.55 26.83
N SER A 296 11.08 -19.57 27.14
CA SER A 296 11.39 -20.06 28.47
C SER A 296 12.26 -19.06 29.23
N VAL A 297 11.67 -18.23 30.08
CA VAL A 297 12.29 -17.78 31.34
C VAL A 297 11.21 -17.70 32.42
N VAL A 298 11.04 -18.81 33.14
CA VAL A 298 10.46 -18.76 34.49
C VAL A 298 11.54 -18.18 35.40
N ASN A 299 11.32 -16.99 35.93
CA ASN A 299 11.93 -16.60 37.20
C ASN A 299 10.85 -16.02 38.11
N THR A 300 10.81 -16.62 39.28
CA THR A 300 9.83 -16.48 40.36
C THR A 300 9.66 -15.05 40.84
N ILE A 301 8.41 -14.67 41.07
CA ILE A 301 7.97 -13.45 41.75
C ILE A 301 8.36 -13.53 43.24
N PRO A 302 9.08 -12.55 43.82
CA PRO A 302 8.98 -12.25 45.23
C PRO A 302 7.89 -11.20 45.48
N SER A 303 7.01 -11.47 46.45
CA SER A 303 6.04 -10.50 46.98
C SER A 303 6.71 -9.33 47.73
N PRO A 304 5.99 -8.21 47.93
CA PRO A 304 6.58 -6.88 47.97
C PRO A 304 7.02 -6.47 49.38
N THR A 305 8.27 -6.07 49.53
CA THR A 305 8.71 -5.24 50.64
C THR A 305 9.76 -4.25 50.16
N GLY A 306 9.54 -2.97 50.46
CA GLY A 306 10.54 -1.92 50.31
C GLY A 306 10.17 -0.87 49.27
N ILE A 307 9.29 0.06 49.67
CA ILE A 307 9.23 1.39 49.09
C ILE A 307 10.64 1.99 49.14
N ARG A 308 11.25 2.20 47.97
CA ARG A 308 12.25 3.24 47.77
C ARG A 308 11.89 3.99 46.50
N ASP A 309 11.37 5.20 46.72
CA ASP A 309 11.31 6.27 45.73
C ASP A 309 12.65 6.42 45.01
N LEU A 310 12.69 5.99 43.76
CA LEU A 310 13.61 6.50 42.76
C LEU A 310 12.76 7.01 41.61
N LYS A 311 12.26 8.24 41.75
CA LYS A 311 11.84 9.06 40.62
C LYS A 311 13.07 9.29 39.74
N SER A 312 13.36 8.40 38.80
CA SER A 312 14.08 8.83 37.60
C SER A 312 13.09 9.70 36.83
N GLU A 313 13.39 10.98 36.67
CA GLU A 313 12.63 11.83 35.75
C GLU A 313 12.54 11.15 34.39
N ILE A 314 11.33 10.79 33.97
CA ILE A 314 11.09 10.25 32.64
C ILE A 314 11.29 11.43 31.68
N THR A 315 12.48 11.56 31.11
CA THR A 315 12.76 12.61 30.13
C THR A 315 12.04 12.29 28.83
N SER A 316 10.98 13.03 28.52
CA SER A 316 10.25 12.93 27.25
C SER A 316 10.85 13.83 26.17
N THR A 317 10.84 13.38 24.92
CA THR A 317 11.21 14.15 23.73
C THR A 317 9.96 14.54 22.95
N THR A 318 9.87 15.79 22.51
CA THR A 318 8.74 16.33 21.74
C THR A 318 9.18 16.70 20.33
N LEU A 319 8.43 16.23 19.34
CA LEU A 319 8.63 16.55 17.92
C LEU A 319 7.39 17.27 17.41
N LEU A 320 7.55 18.43 16.79
CA LEU A 320 6.47 19.19 16.20
C LEU A 320 6.58 19.18 14.67
N PHE A 321 5.48 18.84 14.00
CA PHE A 321 5.40 18.77 12.55
C PHE A 321 4.44 19.84 12.03
N GLY A 322 4.91 20.63 11.09
CA GLY A 322 4.14 21.61 10.33
C GLY A 322 3.91 21.19 8.88
N GLY A 323 2.88 21.77 8.30
CA GLY A 323 2.48 21.56 6.91
C GLY A 323 3.35 22.27 5.88
N ASP A 324 2.77 22.56 4.72
CA ASP A 324 3.44 23.17 3.58
C ASP A 324 3.81 24.64 3.84
N VAL A 325 5.05 25.00 3.49
CA VAL A 325 5.63 26.35 3.63
C VAL A 325 6.15 26.81 2.28
N MET A 326 5.50 27.84 1.71
CA MET A 326 5.90 28.51 0.47
C MET A 326 6.20 29.99 0.79
N LEU A 327 7.48 30.38 0.73
CA LEU A 327 7.98 31.71 1.13
C LEU A 327 8.13 32.69 -0.04
N GLY A 328 7.72 32.27 -1.24
CA GLY A 328 7.65 33.09 -2.43
C GLY A 328 6.29 33.77 -2.60
N ARG A 329 6.01 34.20 -3.83
CA ARG A 329 4.74 34.83 -4.23
C ARG A 329 4.22 35.86 -3.21
N SER A 330 2.93 35.79 -2.86
CA SER A 330 2.30 36.75 -1.96
C SER A 330 2.93 36.74 -0.57
N VAL A 331 3.40 35.59 -0.08
CA VAL A 331 4.13 35.52 1.19
C VAL A 331 5.40 36.38 1.12
N GLY A 332 6.16 36.24 0.03
CA GLY A 332 7.33 37.07 -0.27
C GLY A 332 6.99 38.56 -0.40
N THR A 333 5.88 38.92 -1.05
CA THR A 333 5.45 40.33 -1.15
C THR A 333 5.04 40.91 0.20
N ARG A 334 4.43 40.11 1.10
CA ARG A 334 4.11 40.56 2.47
C ARG A 334 5.36 40.68 3.32
N ILE A 335 6.34 39.78 3.20
CA ILE A 335 7.65 39.91 3.86
C ILE A 335 8.31 41.24 3.45
N ALA A 336 8.38 41.52 2.14
CA ALA A 336 8.98 42.75 1.62
C ALA A 336 8.22 44.00 2.07
N LYS A 337 6.88 43.98 1.98
CA LYS A 337 6.01 45.09 2.40
C LYS A 337 6.17 45.41 3.89
N ASN A 338 6.28 44.40 4.75
CA ASN A 338 6.47 44.58 6.18
C ASN A 338 7.93 44.84 6.57
N ASN A 339 8.88 44.64 5.64
CA ASN A 339 10.32 44.65 5.90
C ASN A 339 10.70 43.75 7.09
N ASP A 340 10.04 42.59 7.19
CA ASP A 340 10.15 41.66 8.31
C ASP A 340 10.11 40.20 7.80
N PRO A 341 11.27 39.52 7.69
CA PRO A 341 11.31 38.12 7.23
C PRO A 341 10.69 37.14 8.24
N SER A 342 10.44 37.55 9.49
CA SER A 342 9.74 36.74 10.49
C SER A 342 8.22 36.87 10.42
N TRP A 343 7.71 37.80 9.61
CA TRP A 343 6.28 38.11 9.51
C TRP A 343 5.36 36.88 9.35
N PRO A 344 5.66 35.89 8.49
CA PRO A 344 4.77 34.73 8.31
C PRO A 344 4.57 33.95 9.61
N PHE A 345 5.65 33.75 10.38
CA PHE A 345 5.65 32.87 11.56
C PHE A 345 5.35 33.58 12.87
N LYS A 346 5.38 34.92 12.89
CA LYS A 346 5.35 35.74 14.10
C LYS A 346 4.24 35.36 15.09
N LYS A 347 3.06 35.01 14.58
CA LYS A 347 1.86 34.68 15.38
C LYS A 347 1.84 33.26 15.93
N ILE A 348 2.67 32.36 15.42
CA ILE A 348 2.78 30.96 15.86
C ILE A 348 4.19 30.59 16.35
N SER A 349 5.12 31.54 16.32
CA SER A 349 6.53 31.34 16.68
C SER A 349 6.72 30.76 18.08
N SER A 350 5.88 31.13 19.05
CA SER A 350 5.95 30.56 20.41
C SER A 350 5.56 29.09 20.46
N ILE A 351 4.68 28.64 19.56
CA ILE A 351 4.25 27.24 19.46
C ILE A 351 5.34 26.42 18.78
N LEU A 352 5.89 26.96 17.68
CA LEU A 352 6.95 26.30 16.93
C LEU A 352 8.26 26.16 17.74
N ASN A 353 8.56 27.12 18.62
CA ASN A 353 9.73 27.05 19.52
C ASN A 353 9.50 26.20 20.80
N ASP A 354 8.29 25.71 21.06
CA ASP A 354 7.98 24.98 22.31
C ASP A 354 8.47 23.52 22.29
N ALA A 355 8.67 22.94 21.10
CA ALA A 355 9.11 21.55 20.94
C ALA A 355 10.63 21.40 20.93
N ASP A 356 11.13 20.20 21.24
CA ASP A 356 12.57 19.92 21.17
C ASP A 356 13.10 19.90 19.72
N LEU A 357 12.25 19.56 18.75
CA LEU A 357 12.53 19.67 17.31
C LEU A 357 11.26 20.06 16.55
N THR A 358 11.40 21.00 15.61
CA THR A 358 10.34 21.38 14.67
C THR A 358 10.70 21.06 13.22
N PHE A 359 9.79 20.38 12.53
CA PHE A 359 9.90 19.91 11.15
C PHE A 359 8.82 20.55 10.27
N ILE A 360 9.17 20.96 9.04
CA ILE A 360 8.22 21.47 8.03
C ILE A 360 8.46 20.86 6.64
N ASN A 361 7.50 20.99 5.73
CA ASN A 361 7.76 20.82 4.29
C ASN A 361 8.03 22.20 3.66
N LEU A 362 9.23 22.41 3.11
CA LEU A 362 9.59 23.66 2.43
C LEU A 362 9.33 23.50 0.94
N GLU A 363 8.17 23.96 0.49
CA GLU A 363 7.65 23.86 -0.87
C GLU A 363 7.99 25.09 -1.71
N SER A 364 9.14 25.72 -1.43
CA SER A 364 9.67 26.79 -2.28
C SER A 364 11.19 26.81 -2.19
N PRO A 365 11.91 26.66 -3.31
CA PRO A 365 13.35 26.83 -3.32
C PRO A 365 13.74 28.30 -3.13
N PHE A 366 14.90 28.51 -2.52
CA PHE A 366 15.56 29.81 -2.50
C PHE A 366 16.20 30.11 -3.86
N GLY A 367 16.15 31.37 -4.30
CA GLY A 367 16.74 31.82 -5.56
C GLY A 367 17.54 33.11 -5.41
N SER A 368 18.56 33.31 -6.25
CA SER A 368 19.42 34.50 -6.19
C SER A 368 18.75 35.77 -6.73
N GLU A 369 17.73 35.63 -7.60
CA GLU A 369 17.03 36.74 -8.25
C GLU A 369 15.51 36.50 -8.26
N CYS A 370 14.89 36.46 -7.08
CA CYS A 370 13.44 36.29 -6.98
C CYS A 370 12.69 37.58 -7.31
N LYS A 371 12.01 37.61 -8.45
CA LYS A 371 11.11 38.71 -8.81
C LYS A 371 9.87 38.68 -7.91
N SER A 372 9.49 39.85 -7.38
CA SER A 372 8.23 40.02 -6.66
C SER A 372 7.04 39.69 -7.56
N THR A 373 6.20 38.76 -7.12
CA THR A 373 4.99 38.31 -7.82
C THR A 373 3.97 37.86 -6.77
N ASP A 374 2.67 37.87 -7.09
CA ASP A 374 1.62 37.27 -6.25
C ASP A 374 1.01 36.02 -6.91
N THR A 375 1.53 35.60 -8.08
CA THR A 375 0.96 34.54 -8.92
C THR A 375 2.03 33.59 -9.49
N GLY A 376 1.59 32.52 -10.15
CA GLY A 376 2.43 31.55 -10.86
C GLY A 376 2.66 30.26 -10.07
N MET A 377 3.24 29.25 -10.75
CA MET A 377 3.56 27.92 -10.19
C MET A 377 5.07 27.63 -10.20
N VAL A 378 5.88 28.64 -10.55
CA VAL A 378 7.35 28.58 -10.46
C VAL A 378 7.75 29.39 -9.25
N PHE A 379 8.01 28.72 -8.14
CA PHE A 379 8.26 29.36 -6.85
C PHE A 379 9.72 29.79 -6.71
N CYS A 380 9.92 30.94 -6.09
CA CYS A 380 11.22 31.52 -5.76
C CYS A 380 11.08 32.29 -4.45
N ALA A 381 11.79 31.85 -3.41
CA ALA A 381 11.87 32.56 -2.14
C ALA A 381 13.20 33.34 -2.05
N ASP A 382 13.14 34.58 -1.58
CA ASP A 382 14.37 35.33 -1.26
C ASP A 382 15.10 34.63 -0.09
N PRO A 383 16.43 34.37 -0.19
CA PRO A 383 17.20 33.74 0.88
C PRO A 383 17.08 34.43 2.23
N ILE A 384 16.78 35.74 2.28
CA ILE A 384 16.57 36.45 3.56
C ILE A 384 15.39 35.90 4.37
N SER A 385 14.42 35.27 3.72
CA SER A 385 13.24 34.66 4.36
C SER A 385 13.59 33.47 5.26
N VAL A 386 14.79 32.87 5.12
CA VAL A 386 15.28 31.83 6.05
C VAL A 386 15.32 32.33 7.50
N LYS A 387 15.48 33.64 7.72
CA LYS A 387 15.45 34.24 9.07
C LYS A 387 14.11 34.01 9.78
N GLY A 388 13.02 33.91 9.04
CA GLY A 388 11.71 33.58 9.61
C GLY A 388 11.63 32.12 10.08
N LEU A 389 12.26 31.19 9.35
CA LEU A 389 12.36 29.79 9.75
C LEU A 389 13.20 29.66 11.02
N VAL A 390 14.39 30.25 11.05
CA VAL A 390 15.28 30.24 12.21
C VAL A 390 14.62 30.88 13.43
N GLY A 391 14.03 32.07 13.27
CA GLY A 391 13.39 32.79 14.38
C GLY A 391 12.13 32.11 14.93
N SER A 392 11.55 31.18 14.18
CA SER A 392 10.39 30.40 14.63
C SER A 392 10.75 29.03 15.19
N GLY A 393 12.04 28.66 15.20
CA GLY A 393 12.50 27.40 15.79
C GLY A 393 12.42 26.20 14.85
N VAL A 394 12.39 26.41 13.52
CA VAL A 394 12.43 25.31 12.56
C VAL A 394 13.83 24.68 12.56
N ASP A 395 13.91 23.38 12.78
CA ASP A 395 15.16 22.62 12.83
C ASP A 395 15.39 21.76 11.57
N ILE A 396 14.30 21.34 10.92
CA ILE A 396 14.33 20.39 9.80
C ILE A 396 13.33 20.81 8.73
N ALA A 397 13.75 20.73 7.46
CA ALA A 397 12.89 21.00 6.32
C ALA A 397 12.95 19.84 5.32
N ASN A 398 11.79 19.26 4.97
CA ASN A 398 11.68 18.37 3.82
C ASN A 398 11.79 19.17 2.53
N LEU A 399 12.66 18.70 1.62
CA LEU A 399 12.86 19.25 0.28
C LEU A 399 12.38 18.30 -0.83
N ALA A 400 12.01 17.07 -0.49
CA ALA A 400 11.46 16.14 -1.48
C ALA A 400 10.00 16.53 -1.77
N ASN A 401 9.82 17.46 -2.70
CA ASN A 401 8.54 17.93 -3.24
C ASN A 401 8.69 18.35 -4.70
N ASN A 402 7.57 18.54 -5.40
CA ASN A 402 7.51 18.87 -6.83
C ASN A 402 7.98 20.29 -7.18
N HIS A 403 8.14 21.18 -6.19
CA HIS A 403 8.54 22.57 -6.41
C HIS A 403 10.04 22.82 -6.20
N ILE A 404 10.79 21.85 -5.67
CA ILE A 404 12.18 22.02 -5.28
C ILE A 404 13.11 22.41 -6.46
N ASP A 405 12.77 22.03 -7.68
CA ASP A 405 13.56 22.28 -8.89
C ASP A 405 13.14 23.56 -9.65
N ASN A 406 12.20 24.35 -9.13
CA ASN A 406 11.63 25.51 -9.82
C ASN A 406 12.67 26.60 -10.17
N GLN A 407 13.80 26.64 -9.45
CA GLN A 407 14.93 27.54 -9.70
C GLN A 407 16.15 26.80 -10.28
N GLY A 408 15.94 25.60 -10.81
CA GLY A 408 16.97 24.71 -11.35
C GLY A 408 18.01 24.27 -10.32
N ASN A 409 19.09 23.66 -10.80
CA ASN A 409 20.18 23.16 -9.95
C ASN A 409 20.81 24.27 -9.08
N SER A 410 20.94 25.49 -9.61
CA SER A 410 21.50 26.62 -8.84
C SER A 410 20.62 27.00 -7.65
N GLY A 411 19.29 27.01 -7.82
CA GLY A 411 18.38 27.29 -6.72
C GLY A 411 18.30 26.14 -5.71
N PHE A 412 18.38 24.89 -6.19
CA PHE A 412 18.49 23.71 -5.33
C PHE A 412 19.74 23.77 -4.42
N ASP A 413 20.91 24.00 -5.00
CA ASP A 413 22.18 24.11 -4.28
C ASP A 413 22.18 25.30 -3.30
N LEU A 414 21.61 26.44 -3.74
CA LEU A 414 21.41 27.61 -2.88
C LEU A 414 20.47 27.28 -1.72
N THR A 415 19.43 26.48 -1.96
CA THR A 415 18.46 26.12 -0.92
C THR A 415 19.13 25.28 0.17
N ILE A 416 19.84 24.22 -0.23
CA ILE A 416 20.58 23.35 0.69
C ILE A 416 21.63 24.13 1.47
N SER A 417 22.42 24.97 0.79
CA SER A 417 23.47 25.75 1.46
C SER A 417 22.89 26.79 2.43
N THR A 418 21.80 27.46 2.05
CA THR A 418 21.10 28.43 2.92
C THR A 418 20.57 27.76 4.19
N LEU A 419 19.93 26.60 4.07
CA LEU A 419 19.43 25.86 5.23
C LEU A 419 20.56 25.39 6.15
N ASN A 420 21.60 24.76 5.59
CA ASN A 420 22.74 24.27 6.37
C ASN A 420 23.49 25.38 7.11
N GLN A 421 23.74 26.53 6.45
CA GLN A 421 24.39 27.69 7.08
C GLN A 421 23.58 28.24 8.27
N ASN A 422 22.27 28.02 8.26
CA ASN A 422 21.34 28.45 9.31
C ASN A 422 20.94 27.31 10.25
N GLN A 423 21.67 26.18 10.23
CA GLN A 423 21.47 25.01 11.10
C GLN A 423 20.13 24.29 10.94
N ILE A 424 19.42 24.54 9.83
CA ILE A 424 18.21 23.80 9.45
C ILE A 424 18.65 22.61 8.60
N ALA A 425 18.30 21.39 9.02
CA ALA A 425 18.71 20.19 8.31
C ALA A 425 17.78 19.89 7.12
N PRO A 426 18.28 19.85 5.88
CA PRO A 426 17.47 19.45 4.72
C PRO A 426 17.30 17.92 4.67
N VAL A 427 16.06 17.47 4.53
CA VAL A 427 15.67 16.06 4.39
C VAL A 427 15.13 15.79 2.99
N GLY A 428 15.16 14.53 2.55
CA GLY A 428 14.68 14.10 1.23
C GLY A 428 15.76 14.01 0.16
N LEU A 429 17.04 14.06 0.56
CA LEU A 429 18.21 14.06 -0.35
C LEU A 429 18.83 12.66 -0.57
N GLY A 430 18.05 11.59 -0.38
CA GLY A 430 18.51 10.20 -0.60
C GLY A 430 19.19 9.53 0.60
N LYS A 431 19.26 10.21 1.75
CA LYS A 431 19.82 9.67 3.00
C LYS A 431 19.04 10.19 4.20
N PRO A 432 18.95 9.41 5.30
CA PRO A 432 18.32 9.87 6.53
C PRO A 432 19.14 10.98 7.18
N VAL A 433 18.44 11.99 7.71
CA VAL A 433 19.03 12.93 8.67
C VAL A 433 18.79 12.37 10.07
N ILE A 434 19.85 12.15 10.83
CA ILE A 434 19.77 11.64 12.19
C ILE A 434 20.07 12.77 13.18
N LYS A 435 19.12 13.05 14.07
CA LYS A 435 19.29 13.98 15.19
C LYS A 435 19.26 13.20 16.50
N THR A 436 20.14 13.54 17.43
CA THR A 436 20.08 13.02 18.81
C THR A 436 19.46 14.11 19.68
N VAL A 437 18.30 13.83 20.24
CA VAL A 437 17.62 14.74 21.18
C VAL A 437 17.59 14.07 22.52
N LYS A 438 18.20 14.73 23.52
CA LYS A 438 18.44 14.13 24.84
C LYS A 438 19.25 12.83 24.64
N ASN A 439 18.63 11.66 24.82
CA ASN A 439 19.28 10.35 24.64
C ASN A 439 18.62 9.50 23.55
N THR A 440 17.77 10.07 22.70
CA THR A 440 17.04 9.35 21.64
C THR A 440 17.57 9.77 20.27
N LYS A 441 17.97 8.81 19.44
CA LYS A 441 18.32 9.03 18.03
C LYS A 441 17.07 8.94 17.17
N ILE A 442 16.85 9.95 16.35
CA ILE A 442 15.66 10.08 15.52
C ILE A 442 16.13 10.30 14.08
N ALA A 443 15.72 9.41 13.19
CA ALA A 443 15.97 9.51 11.76
C ALA A 443 14.77 10.14 11.06
N PHE A 444 15.04 11.09 10.15
CA PHE A 444 14.05 11.75 9.33
C PHE A 444 14.34 11.46 7.85
N LEU A 445 13.30 11.01 7.15
CA LEU A 445 13.28 10.72 5.72
C LEU A 445 12.20 11.55 5.03
N GLY A 446 12.39 11.81 3.75
CA GLY A 446 11.49 12.63 2.94
C GLY A 446 11.38 12.06 1.53
N PHE A 447 10.17 12.00 0.99
CA PHE A 447 9.90 11.41 -0.33
C PHE A 447 8.93 12.28 -1.14
N ASN A 448 9.17 12.39 -2.44
CA ASN A 448 8.30 13.05 -3.40
C ASN A 448 7.56 12.02 -4.26
N ASP A 449 6.24 12.15 -4.32
CA ASP A 449 5.35 11.34 -5.16
C ASP A 449 4.69 12.17 -6.28
N ILE A 450 4.98 13.47 -6.35
CA ILE A 450 4.32 14.41 -7.24
C ILE A 450 5.26 14.84 -8.38
N PRO A 451 4.88 14.65 -9.65
CA PRO A 451 5.64 15.18 -10.77
C PRO A 451 5.69 16.73 -10.78
N PRO A 452 6.76 17.33 -11.33
CA PRO A 452 7.91 16.67 -11.96
C PRO A 452 8.86 16.05 -10.92
N ASN A 453 9.41 14.88 -11.27
CA ASN A 453 10.40 14.23 -10.42
C ASN A 453 11.79 14.80 -10.69
N PHE A 454 12.37 15.44 -9.68
CA PHE A 454 13.75 15.89 -9.71
C PHE A 454 14.68 14.80 -9.16
N SER A 455 15.65 14.35 -9.95
CA SER A 455 16.48 13.17 -9.62
C SER A 455 17.37 13.34 -8.39
N GLN A 456 17.55 14.56 -7.88
CA GLN A 456 18.37 14.85 -6.70
C GLN A 456 17.60 14.71 -5.38
N VAL A 457 16.27 14.53 -5.43
CA VAL A 457 15.46 14.23 -4.26
C VAL A 457 14.92 12.80 -4.32
N SER A 458 14.61 12.24 -3.15
CA SER A 458 14.09 10.89 -3.05
C SER A 458 12.68 10.80 -3.58
N ALA A 459 12.48 9.96 -4.59
CA ALA A 459 11.15 9.62 -5.07
C ALA A 459 10.49 8.57 -4.17
N SER A 460 9.17 8.57 -4.11
CA SER A 460 8.31 7.66 -3.34
C SER A 460 8.19 6.24 -3.91
N TRP A 461 9.06 5.82 -4.83
CA TRP A 461 9.00 4.47 -5.39
C TRP A 461 9.08 3.43 -4.26
N PRO A 462 8.19 2.42 -4.22
CA PRO A 462 8.08 1.47 -3.12
C PRO A 462 9.40 0.93 -2.56
N VAL A 463 10.27 0.41 -3.44
CA VAL A 463 11.59 -0.14 -3.07
C VAL A 463 12.51 0.93 -2.48
N ASN A 464 12.51 2.15 -3.04
CA ASN A 464 13.33 3.23 -2.52
C ASN A 464 12.87 3.68 -1.13
N VAL A 465 11.55 3.72 -0.90
CA VAL A 465 10.96 4.04 0.39
C VAL A 465 11.34 3.00 1.44
N SER A 466 11.09 1.73 1.16
CA SER A 466 11.36 0.64 2.09
C SER A 466 12.85 0.51 2.42
N ASP A 467 13.73 0.54 1.41
CA ASP A 467 15.18 0.44 1.61
C ASP A 467 15.73 1.56 2.50
N GLN A 468 15.30 2.81 2.26
CA GLN A 468 15.75 3.95 3.07
C GLN A 468 15.24 3.86 4.50
N ILE A 469 14.00 3.40 4.72
CA ILE A 469 13.42 3.24 6.06
C ILE A 469 14.11 2.11 6.82
N ILE A 470 14.32 0.95 6.19
CA ILE A 470 15.04 -0.20 6.78
C ILE A 470 16.46 0.22 7.17
N HIS A 471 17.15 0.94 6.28
CA HIS A 471 18.49 1.45 6.57
C HIS A 471 18.48 2.44 7.74
N ALA A 472 17.54 3.38 7.76
CA ALA A 472 17.40 4.35 8.85
C ALA A 472 17.09 3.67 10.20
N LYS A 473 16.24 2.63 10.20
CA LYS A 473 15.87 1.90 11.41
C LYS A 473 17.05 1.19 12.06
N SER A 474 18.06 0.80 11.29
CA SER A 474 19.30 0.22 11.84
C SER A 474 20.20 1.23 12.57
N GLN A 475 19.93 2.54 12.44
CA GLN A 475 20.81 3.62 12.94
C GLN A 475 20.14 4.53 13.99
N ALA A 476 18.82 4.44 14.14
CA ALA A 476 18.03 5.32 15.00
C ALA A 476 16.97 4.54 15.79
N ASP A 477 16.58 5.10 16.94
CA ASP A 477 15.55 4.53 17.82
C ASP A 477 14.15 4.77 17.24
N ILE A 478 13.95 5.95 16.64
CA ILE A 478 12.70 6.41 16.02
C ILE A 478 12.98 6.76 14.56
N VAL A 479 12.11 6.32 13.64
CA VAL A 479 12.16 6.70 12.21
C VAL A 479 10.89 7.45 11.84
N ILE A 480 11.04 8.65 11.27
CA ILE A 480 9.95 9.48 10.75
C ILE A 480 10.05 9.52 9.23
N ALA A 481 8.99 9.11 8.54
CA ALA A 481 8.90 9.17 7.08
C ALA A 481 7.95 10.30 6.66
N SER A 482 8.47 11.29 5.94
CA SER A 482 7.68 12.40 5.39
C SER A 482 7.40 12.19 3.91
N PHE A 483 6.19 12.47 3.46
CA PHE A 483 5.80 12.33 2.05
C PHE A 483 5.11 13.57 1.51
N HIS A 484 5.49 13.98 0.32
CA HIS A 484 4.79 14.99 -0.48
C HIS A 484 4.04 14.26 -1.61
N TRP A 485 2.72 14.11 -1.48
CA TRP A 485 1.93 13.10 -2.23
C TRP A 485 0.43 13.40 -2.34
N GLY A 486 -0.30 12.54 -3.05
CA GLY A 486 -1.75 12.63 -3.18
C GLY A 486 -2.21 13.66 -4.21
N ASN A 487 -3.52 13.91 -4.26
CA ASN A 487 -4.08 14.89 -5.19
C ASN A 487 -4.32 16.22 -4.46
N GLU A 488 -4.06 17.34 -5.14
CA GLU A 488 -4.40 18.67 -4.63
C GLU A 488 -5.90 18.78 -4.33
N TYR A 489 -6.21 19.38 -3.18
CA TYR A 489 -7.57 19.74 -2.76
C TYR A 489 -8.53 18.55 -2.66
N SER A 490 -8.02 17.39 -2.27
CA SER A 490 -8.81 16.20 -2.04
C SER A 490 -8.52 15.54 -0.69
N HIS A 491 -9.38 14.60 -0.32
CA HIS A 491 -9.12 13.63 0.74
C HIS A 491 -8.07 12.60 0.30
N ARG A 492 -7.55 11.81 1.25
CA ARG A 492 -6.46 10.85 0.97
C ARG A 492 -6.88 9.82 -0.10
N SER A 493 -5.94 9.44 -0.95
CA SER A 493 -6.11 8.37 -1.94
C SER A 493 -5.65 7.02 -1.39
N LEU A 494 -6.03 5.92 -2.05
CA LEU A 494 -5.50 4.59 -1.71
C LEU A 494 -3.99 4.51 -1.88
N HIS A 495 -3.43 5.12 -2.92
CA HIS A 495 -1.99 5.13 -3.15
C HIS A 495 -1.23 5.73 -1.95
N GLN A 496 -1.77 6.79 -1.34
CA GLN A 496 -1.21 7.34 -0.12
C GLN A 496 -1.28 6.33 1.04
N VAL A 497 -2.41 5.62 1.19
CA VAL A 497 -2.57 4.57 2.22
C VAL A 497 -1.56 3.45 2.04
N GLU A 498 -1.40 2.94 0.81
CA GLU A 498 -0.47 1.86 0.48
C GLU A 498 0.99 2.25 0.76
N LEU A 499 1.39 3.46 0.36
CA LEU A 499 2.73 3.98 0.67
C LEU A 499 2.94 4.21 2.17
N ALA A 500 1.92 4.72 2.89
CA ALA A 500 2.01 4.95 4.32
C ALA A 500 2.13 3.64 5.11
N HIS A 501 1.31 2.64 4.78
CA HIS A 501 1.37 1.31 5.40
C HIS A 501 2.71 0.65 5.12
N MET A 502 3.18 0.68 3.87
CA MET A 502 4.50 0.18 3.49
C MET A 502 5.64 0.84 4.28
N ALA A 503 5.55 2.15 4.50
CA ALA A 503 6.54 2.87 5.30
C ALA A 503 6.57 2.38 6.75
N ILE A 504 5.40 2.21 7.38
CA ILE A 504 5.29 1.65 8.74
C ILE A 504 5.78 0.20 8.78
N ASP A 505 5.36 -0.64 7.83
CA ASP A 505 5.77 -2.04 7.72
C ASP A 505 7.29 -2.19 7.54
N SER A 506 7.93 -1.23 6.85
CA SER A 506 9.38 -1.17 6.67
C SER A 506 10.15 -0.66 7.90
N GLY A 507 9.44 -0.21 8.94
CA GLY A 507 10.03 0.18 10.22
C GLY A 507 9.88 1.66 10.60
N ALA A 508 9.09 2.45 9.87
CA ALA A 508 8.77 3.81 10.30
C ALA A 508 7.91 3.81 11.58
N ASP A 509 8.21 4.75 12.47
CA ASP A 509 7.48 4.94 13.74
C ASP A 509 6.37 6.00 13.62
N ALA A 510 6.43 6.85 12.59
CA ALA A 510 5.34 7.73 12.18
C ALA A 510 5.47 8.14 10.71
N VAL A 511 4.34 8.42 10.08
CA VAL A 511 4.25 8.95 8.71
C VAL A 511 3.61 10.33 8.72
N ILE A 512 4.25 11.29 8.07
CA ILE A 512 3.80 12.70 8.01
C ILE A 512 3.67 13.13 6.54
N GLY A 513 2.45 13.40 6.09
CA GLY A 513 2.13 13.78 4.73
C GLY A 513 1.94 15.29 4.51
N HIS A 514 2.15 15.70 3.27
CA HIS A 514 2.12 17.07 2.73
C HIS A 514 1.67 17.03 1.26
N HIS A 515 1.42 18.19 0.63
CA HIS A 515 1.01 18.43 -0.78
C HIS A 515 -0.48 18.73 -1.04
N PRO A 516 -1.47 17.97 -0.54
CA PRO A 516 -2.87 18.18 -0.93
C PRO A 516 -3.42 19.57 -0.60
N HIS A 517 -2.69 20.38 0.17
CA HIS A 517 -3.06 21.70 0.70
C HIS A 517 -4.29 21.71 1.61
N TRP A 518 -4.92 20.55 1.81
CA TRP A 518 -5.97 20.30 2.78
C TRP A 518 -5.43 19.43 3.91
N VAL A 519 -5.94 19.62 5.12
CA VAL A 519 -5.76 18.65 6.20
C VAL A 519 -6.49 17.38 5.81
N GLN A 520 -5.77 16.26 5.69
CA GLN A 520 -6.37 14.96 5.39
C GLN A 520 -6.52 14.11 6.65
N GLU A 521 -7.06 12.92 6.48
CA GLU A 521 -7.37 12.03 7.58
C GLU A 521 -6.11 11.53 8.29
N ILE A 522 -6.35 10.98 9.47
CA ILE A 522 -5.33 10.49 10.37
C ILE A 522 -5.68 9.04 10.66
N GLU A 523 -4.67 8.19 10.64
CA GLU A 523 -4.81 6.76 10.86
C GLU A 523 -3.82 6.30 11.93
N THR A 524 -4.17 5.23 12.64
CA THR A 524 -3.22 4.47 13.43
C THR A 524 -3.12 3.07 12.85
N TYR A 525 -1.95 2.73 12.33
CA TYR A 525 -1.66 1.44 11.71
C TYR A 525 -0.53 0.76 12.47
N LEU A 526 -0.74 -0.47 12.94
CA LEU A 526 0.17 -1.20 13.83
C LEU A 526 0.61 -0.41 15.08
N GLY A 527 -0.29 0.42 15.61
CA GLY A 527 -0.02 1.29 16.76
C GLY A 527 0.87 2.51 16.47
N LYS A 528 1.16 2.79 15.20
CA LYS A 528 1.94 3.95 14.74
C LYS A 528 1.04 4.97 14.04
N PRO A 529 1.24 6.28 14.28
CA PRO A 529 0.39 7.30 13.68
C PRO A 529 0.79 7.63 12.24
N ILE A 530 -0.22 7.82 11.40
CA ILE A 530 -0.12 8.26 10.01
C ILE A 530 -0.97 9.53 9.88
N TYR A 531 -0.36 10.61 9.42
CA TYR A 531 -1.06 11.86 9.07
C TYR A 531 -0.93 12.03 7.56
N TYR A 532 -2.02 11.89 6.81
CA TYR A 532 -1.95 11.86 5.34
C TYR A 532 -1.66 13.22 4.72
N SER A 533 -2.06 14.31 5.38
CA SER A 533 -1.67 15.68 5.05
C SER A 533 -1.91 16.60 6.24
N LEU A 534 -0.94 17.46 6.54
CA LEU A 534 -1.08 18.51 7.56
C LEU A 534 -1.70 19.82 7.03
N GLY A 535 -1.97 19.90 5.72
CA GLY A 535 -2.42 21.11 5.06
C GLY A 535 -1.33 22.19 4.97
N ASN A 536 -1.74 23.43 4.74
CA ASN A 536 -0.82 24.56 4.63
C ASN A 536 -0.43 25.11 6.01
N LEU A 537 0.86 25.37 6.23
CA LEU A 537 1.36 26.13 7.37
C LEU A 537 1.53 27.62 7.02
N VAL A 538 2.30 27.90 5.96
CA VAL A 538 2.50 29.24 5.40
C VAL A 538 2.35 29.15 3.90
N PHE A 539 1.22 29.65 3.38
CA PHE A 539 0.89 29.62 1.96
C PHE A 539 -0.07 30.77 1.60
N ASP A 540 -0.12 31.19 0.34
CA ASP A 540 -0.97 32.28 -0.13
C ASP A 540 -2.32 31.86 -0.75
N GLN A 541 -2.69 30.58 -0.62
CA GLN A 541 -3.96 30.03 -1.14
C GLN A 541 -5.15 30.45 -0.25
N MET A 542 -5.74 31.61 -0.55
CA MET A 542 -6.85 32.19 0.22
C MET A 542 -8.24 31.90 -0.37
N TRP A 543 -8.32 31.09 -1.43
CA TRP A 543 -9.52 30.95 -2.28
C TRP A 543 -10.53 29.93 -1.76
N SER A 544 -10.15 29.02 -0.85
CA SER A 544 -11.08 28.17 -0.11
C SER A 544 -10.83 28.21 1.39
N GLU A 545 -11.78 27.70 2.16
CA GLU A 545 -11.66 27.62 3.60
C GLU A 545 -10.70 26.50 4.02
N GLU A 546 -10.67 25.42 3.25
CA GLU A 546 -9.83 24.23 3.47
C GLU A 546 -8.35 24.53 3.23
N THR A 547 -8.02 25.27 2.16
CA THR A 547 -6.63 25.66 1.84
C THR A 547 -6.02 26.63 2.84
N ARG A 548 -6.88 27.30 3.63
CA ARG A 548 -6.47 28.18 4.72
C ARG A 548 -6.28 27.43 6.03
N LYS A 549 -6.73 26.18 6.15
CA LYS A 549 -6.64 25.39 7.38
C LYS A 549 -5.41 24.48 7.34
N GLY A 550 -4.75 24.40 8.47
CA GLY A 550 -3.66 23.45 8.70
C GLY A 550 -3.74 22.90 10.12
N ILE A 551 -2.95 21.87 10.39
CA ILE A 551 -2.72 21.37 11.74
C ILE A 551 -1.22 21.28 12.00
N LEU A 552 -0.79 21.72 13.18
CA LEU A 552 0.50 21.31 13.74
C LEU A 552 0.29 20.03 14.53
N VAL A 553 1.23 19.09 14.42
CA VAL A 553 1.16 17.81 15.12
C VAL A 553 2.35 17.68 16.06
N LYS A 554 2.10 17.58 17.36
CA LYS A 554 3.13 17.33 18.36
C LYS A 554 3.10 15.87 18.81
N LEU A 555 4.19 15.15 18.56
CA LEU A 555 4.40 13.78 19.01
C LEU A 555 5.34 13.78 20.21
N THR A 556 4.95 13.13 21.30
CA THR A 556 5.74 13.02 22.53
C THR A 556 6.20 11.58 22.73
N TYR A 557 7.50 11.39 22.85
CA TYR A 557 8.14 10.10 23.04
C TYR A 557 8.84 10.01 24.39
N SER A 558 8.81 8.82 25.00
CA SER A 558 9.66 8.45 26.14
C SER A 558 10.60 7.33 25.68
N GLY A 559 11.87 7.64 25.47
CA GLY A 559 12.77 6.76 24.70
C GLY A 559 12.25 6.63 23.27
N SER A 560 12.02 5.39 22.81
CA SER A 560 11.42 5.08 21.50
C SER A 560 9.90 4.91 21.52
N LYS A 561 9.26 4.96 22.70
CA LYS A 561 7.82 4.74 22.85
C LYS A 561 7.05 6.05 22.68
N LEU A 562 6.09 6.07 21.75
CA LEU A 562 5.12 7.16 21.63
C LEU A 562 4.18 7.16 22.84
N ILE A 563 4.10 8.27 23.56
CA ILE A 563 3.30 8.44 24.78
C ILE A 563 2.28 9.58 24.70
N GLY A 564 2.35 10.43 23.68
CA GLY A 564 1.40 11.53 23.50
C GLY A 564 1.35 12.02 22.06
N GLN A 565 0.16 12.47 21.65
CA GLN A 565 -0.11 13.06 20.35
C GLN A 565 -1.05 14.25 20.56
N GLU A 566 -0.67 15.42 20.06
CA GLU A 566 -1.49 16.64 20.14
C GLU A 566 -1.62 17.24 18.74
N LYS A 567 -2.83 17.71 18.41
CA LYS A 567 -3.15 18.38 17.14
C LYS A 567 -3.54 19.81 17.47
N ILE A 568 -2.83 20.78 16.89
CA ILE A 568 -3.02 22.20 17.14
C ILE A 568 -3.53 22.83 15.83
N PRO A 569 -4.82 23.14 15.71
CA PRO A 569 -5.38 23.69 14.50
C PRO A 569 -4.91 25.13 14.28
N ILE A 570 -4.59 25.44 13.03
CA ILE A 570 -4.20 26.77 12.60
C ILE A 570 -4.99 27.20 11.38
N LYS A 571 -5.09 28.51 11.19
CA LYS A 571 -5.73 29.11 10.03
C LYS A 571 -4.93 30.28 9.49
N ILE A 572 -4.76 30.33 8.18
CA ILE A 572 -3.99 31.35 7.47
C ILE A 572 -4.87 32.57 7.18
N PHE A 573 -4.27 33.73 7.47
CA PHE A 573 -4.77 35.06 7.14
C PHE A 573 -3.72 35.86 6.37
N ASP A 574 -4.17 36.96 5.75
CA ASP A 574 -3.33 37.93 5.03
C ASP A 574 -2.32 37.32 4.04
N TYR A 575 -2.72 36.24 3.34
CA TYR A 575 -1.89 35.58 2.32
C TYR A 575 -0.53 35.08 2.83
N GLY A 576 -0.46 34.56 4.05
CA GLY A 576 0.75 33.89 4.55
C GLY A 576 0.96 33.90 6.06
N GLN A 577 0.03 34.42 6.86
CA GLN A 577 0.17 34.50 8.32
C GLN A 577 -0.81 33.56 9.04
N PRO A 578 -0.37 32.36 9.44
CA PRO A 578 -1.14 31.47 10.30
C PRO A 578 -1.36 32.06 11.71
N VAL A 579 -2.52 31.74 12.29
CA VAL A 579 -2.86 31.94 13.71
C VAL A 579 -3.52 30.67 14.26
N LEU A 580 -3.60 30.53 15.58
CA LEU A 580 -4.40 29.45 16.20
C LEU A 580 -5.87 29.58 15.81
N ASP A 581 -6.47 28.48 15.37
CA ASP A 581 -7.91 28.41 15.06
C ASP A 581 -8.67 27.93 16.31
N ILE A 582 -9.05 28.89 17.16
CA ILE A 582 -9.62 28.63 18.50
C ILE A 582 -11.12 28.26 18.43
N ASP A 583 -11.77 28.47 17.28
CA ASP A 583 -13.22 28.30 17.11
C ASP A 583 -13.67 26.83 16.87
N LYS A 584 -12.77 25.84 17.02
CA LYS A 584 -13.08 24.41 16.86
C LYS A 584 -12.38 23.54 17.91
N PHE A 585 -12.99 23.45 19.09
CA PHE A 585 -12.87 22.32 20.00
C PHE A 585 -14.25 21.81 20.39
#